data_AF-A0A9W8JC49-F1
#
_entry.id   AF-A0A9W8JC49-F1
#
_cell.length_a   1.000
_cell.length_b   1.000
_cell.length_c   1.000
_cell.angle_alpha   90.00
_cell.angle_beta   90.00
_cell.angle_gamma   90.00
#
_symmetry.space_group_name_H-M   'P 1'
#
loop_
_entity.id
_entity.type
_entity.pdbx_description
1 polymer ?
#
loop_
_entity_poly.entity_id
_entity_poly.type
_entity_poly.pdbx_seq_one_letter_code
_entity_poly.pdbx_strand_id
1 'polypeptide(L)'
;MTSTPIVTISGHTTASSPRPHILYTVSVNKNGKETAVKRRYSEFTTLHEVLKDPFNLPPKRLLVTTFLPSAWADDALIQERKEGLAEYLTDLLASSKFKYHTALHQFLLGEEIGSNANSDGGPNRDNFDLEDALPSTLPRKAALTMAAMGRPTGADVASMIASSSSNGNADANAAVAPAALHYAAYYPGWSASANPPERLDFSKFDILYFAFAMPNSSSGLTWEGSDKDVLRRLVTSAKKSGHGTKIVLSVGGWGGCYWFSQACSTASNRTKFVKALIDAVKTYDLDGIDLDWEYPNSPGAGNPYSPNDSANLLALMKALRAELGTCSILAAAVPHLPWLGSNGRPLTDVSEFAAVMTYLNIMNYDVWGASGTPGPNAPMGNLCGTSKQPHASAQSAIQQWRTAGFPANKQVMGMALYGWVSQSTKTVLNGASLPAENHLILAKTEGKSDDELVFLNGAHPRTKDGALAQSAAIENAAPAASEEGSSESVSAKDEVSTNANLRRWWGQQIPFKTLVSSGALAKKSDGTYGGAGGFTMGWDNCSNTPYLFNNAQKTVISYDDTWSLNDKAKLARSSGLAGCFSWSCDQDDGYTLQNVIRKAIGK
;
A
#
# COMPACT_ATOMS: atom_id res chain seq x y z
N MET A 1 -4.21 -25.77 -58.40
CA MET A 1 -4.69 -26.38 -57.14
C MET A 1 -4.76 -25.27 -56.11
N THR A 2 -5.94 -24.95 -55.58
CA THR A 2 -6.08 -23.94 -54.53
C THR A 2 -5.57 -24.51 -53.21
N SER A 3 -4.54 -23.92 -52.61
CA SER A 3 -4.09 -24.35 -51.28
C SER A 3 -5.22 -24.17 -50.26
N THR A 4 -5.44 -25.18 -49.41
CA THR A 4 -6.29 -25.03 -48.23
C THR A 4 -5.62 -23.98 -47.33
N PRO A 5 -6.35 -22.93 -46.88
CA PRO A 5 -5.76 -21.93 -46.00
C PRO A 5 -5.30 -22.58 -44.69
N ILE A 6 -4.09 -22.26 -44.26
CA ILE A 6 -3.53 -22.71 -42.98
C ILE A 6 -4.01 -21.72 -41.91
N VAL A 7 -4.54 -22.22 -40.80
CA VAL A 7 -4.98 -21.40 -39.67
C VAL A 7 -4.19 -21.74 -38.42
N THR A 8 -3.79 -20.70 -37.68
CA THR A 8 -3.10 -20.84 -36.39
C THR A 8 -3.64 -19.81 -35.39
N ILE A 9 -3.49 -20.09 -34.10
CA ILE A 9 -3.68 -19.08 -33.05
C ILE A 9 -2.30 -18.49 -32.71
N SER A 10 -1.87 -17.51 -33.50
CA SER A 10 -0.50 -16.96 -33.46
C SER A 10 -0.17 -16.25 -32.15
N GLY A 11 -1.16 -15.67 -31.47
CA GLY A 11 -0.97 -14.94 -30.23
C GLY A 11 -2.22 -14.87 -29.37
N HIS A 12 -2.10 -14.22 -28.22
CA HIS A 12 -3.22 -13.80 -27.41
C HIS A 12 -2.91 -12.45 -26.74
N THR A 13 -3.94 -11.75 -26.28
CA THR A 13 -3.82 -10.51 -25.51
C THR A 13 -5.00 -10.40 -24.55
N THR A 14 -4.97 -9.45 -23.62
CA THR A 14 -6.11 -9.18 -22.73
C THR A 14 -6.75 -7.84 -23.08
N ALA A 15 -8.06 -7.73 -22.88
CA ALA A 15 -8.81 -6.49 -23.06
C ALA A 15 -9.67 -6.22 -21.82
N SER A 16 -9.73 -4.95 -21.40
CA SER A 16 -10.39 -4.47 -20.18
C SER A 16 -11.88 -4.20 -20.33
N SER A 17 -12.35 -3.93 -21.56
CA SER A 17 -13.74 -3.58 -21.88
C SER A 17 -14.38 -4.65 -22.78
N PRO A 18 -15.63 -5.09 -22.53
CA PRO A 18 -16.54 -4.60 -21.48
C PRO A 18 -16.17 -5.06 -20.06
N ARG A 19 -15.34 -6.12 -19.94
CA ARG A 19 -14.64 -6.55 -18.71
C ARG A 19 -13.32 -7.23 -19.09
N PRO A 20 -12.38 -7.45 -18.15
CA PRO A 20 -11.18 -8.27 -18.35
C PRO A 20 -11.48 -9.64 -18.97
N HIS A 21 -11.04 -9.85 -20.21
CA HIS A 21 -11.15 -11.10 -20.99
C HIS A 21 -9.90 -11.33 -21.86
N ILE A 22 -9.77 -12.53 -22.43
CA ILE A 22 -8.69 -12.89 -23.37
C ILE A 22 -9.19 -12.79 -24.82
N LEU A 23 -8.38 -12.18 -25.68
CA LEU A 23 -8.54 -12.17 -27.13
C LEU A 23 -7.45 -13.03 -27.77
N TYR A 24 -7.85 -14.03 -28.54
CA TYR A 24 -6.98 -14.89 -29.33
C TYR A 24 -6.75 -14.28 -30.71
N THR A 25 -5.50 -14.24 -31.17
CA THR A 25 -5.16 -13.81 -32.54
C THR A 25 -5.25 -15.01 -33.47
N VAL A 26 -6.30 -15.07 -34.28
CA VAL A 26 -6.49 -16.06 -35.34
C VAL A 26 -5.76 -15.58 -36.59
N SER A 27 -4.68 -16.25 -36.97
CA SER A 27 -3.93 -16.01 -38.20
C SER A 27 -4.39 -16.98 -39.29
N VAL A 28 -4.70 -16.47 -40.47
CA VAL A 28 -5.09 -17.24 -41.66
C VAL A 28 -4.08 -16.96 -42.77
N ASN A 29 -3.35 -17.98 -43.22
CA ASN A 29 -2.42 -17.87 -44.34
C ASN A 29 -3.00 -18.56 -45.58
N LYS A 30 -3.18 -17.82 -46.67
CA LYS A 30 -3.67 -18.32 -47.95
C LYS A 30 -2.74 -17.88 -49.08
N ASN A 31 -2.11 -18.83 -49.76
CA ASN A 31 -1.14 -18.59 -50.84
C ASN A 31 -0.01 -17.61 -50.46
N GLY A 32 0.46 -17.63 -49.20
CA GLY A 32 1.54 -16.75 -48.72
C GLY A 32 1.09 -15.36 -48.25
N LYS A 33 -0.21 -15.04 -48.32
CA LYS A 33 -0.79 -13.84 -47.70
C LYS A 33 -1.40 -14.22 -46.36
N GLU A 34 -0.89 -13.63 -45.27
CA GLU A 34 -1.45 -13.78 -43.93
C GLU A 34 -2.44 -12.64 -43.61
N THR A 35 -3.53 -12.99 -42.95
CA THR A 35 -4.51 -12.06 -42.35
C THR A 35 -4.78 -12.49 -40.91
N ALA A 36 -4.73 -11.57 -39.96
CA ALA A 36 -4.94 -11.84 -38.54
C ALA A 36 -6.16 -11.10 -37.99
N VAL A 37 -7.02 -11.81 -37.25
CA VAL A 37 -8.21 -11.26 -36.58
C VAL A 37 -8.21 -11.63 -35.10
N LYS A 38 -8.76 -10.77 -34.23
CA LYS A 38 -8.88 -11.04 -32.79
C LYS A 38 -10.26 -11.62 -32.48
N ARG A 39 -10.31 -12.68 -31.67
CA ARG A 39 -11.53 -13.38 -31.26
C ARG A 39 -11.56 -13.71 -29.78
N ARG A 40 -12.68 -13.45 -29.11
CA ARG A 40 -12.97 -13.93 -27.75
C ARG A 40 -13.37 -15.41 -27.78
N TYR A 41 -13.44 -16.08 -26.64
CA TYR A 41 -13.80 -17.51 -26.60
C TYR A 41 -15.29 -17.72 -26.91
N SER A 42 -16.17 -16.82 -26.45
CA SER A 42 -17.60 -16.81 -26.80
C SER A 42 -17.87 -16.82 -28.31
N GLU A 43 -17.02 -16.15 -29.12
CA GLU A 43 -17.16 -16.11 -30.57
C GLU A 43 -16.88 -17.47 -31.22
N PHE A 44 -16.00 -18.30 -30.63
CA PHE A 44 -15.80 -19.69 -31.08
C PHE A 44 -16.98 -20.58 -30.69
N THR A 45 -17.51 -20.44 -29.47
CA THR A 45 -18.74 -21.13 -29.02
C THR A 45 -19.91 -20.79 -29.93
N THR A 46 -20.11 -19.51 -30.24
CA THR A 46 -21.14 -19.02 -31.17
C THR A 46 -20.97 -19.64 -32.56
N LEU A 47 -19.73 -19.71 -33.08
CA LEU A 47 -19.46 -20.37 -34.36
C LEU A 47 -19.86 -21.84 -34.34
N HIS A 48 -19.49 -22.58 -33.29
CA HIS A 48 -19.81 -24.00 -33.13
C HIS A 48 -21.33 -24.25 -33.06
N GLU A 49 -22.06 -23.44 -32.27
CA GLU A 49 -23.51 -23.52 -32.15
C GLU A 49 -24.25 -23.18 -33.46
N VAL A 50 -23.75 -22.19 -34.22
CA VAL A 50 -24.32 -21.80 -35.52
C VAL A 50 -24.05 -22.85 -36.59
N LEU A 51 -22.85 -23.43 -36.63
CA LEU A 51 -22.49 -24.49 -37.59
C LEU A 51 -23.15 -25.83 -37.25
N LYS A 52 -23.43 -26.09 -35.97
CA LYS A 52 -23.84 -27.40 -35.44
C LYS A 52 -22.91 -28.50 -35.94
N ASP A 53 -21.61 -28.21 -35.86
CA ASP A 53 -20.57 -29.11 -36.34
C ASP A 53 -20.24 -30.20 -35.29
N PRO A 54 -19.61 -31.31 -35.70
CA PRO A 54 -19.32 -32.43 -34.82
C PRO A 54 -17.93 -32.35 -34.17
N PHE A 55 -17.17 -31.27 -34.38
CA PHE A 55 -15.81 -31.13 -33.88
C PHE A 55 -15.80 -30.55 -32.46
N ASN A 56 -14.79 -30.90 -31.67
CA ASN A 56 -14.75 -30.49 -30.27
C ASN A 56 -14.05 -29.13 -30.14
N LEU A 57 -14.75 -28.14 -29.58
CA LEU A 57 -14.07 -26.98 -29.00
C LEU A 57 -13.26 -27.40 -27.76
N PRO A 58 -12.02 -26.92 -27.58
CA PRO A 58 -11.27 -27.14 -26.34
C PRO A 58 -12.02 -26.47 -25.18
N PRO A 59 -12.27 -27.17 -24.06
CA PRO A 59 -13.17 -26.68 -23.02
C PRO A 59 -12.65 -25.42 -22.31
N LYS A 60 -13.56 -24.49 -21.97
CA LYS A 60 -13.28 -23.40 -21.03
C LYS A 60 -13.04 -23.95 -19.62
N ARG A 61 -11.80 -24.36 -19.35
CA ARG A 61 -11.29 -24.50 -17.98
C ARG A 61 -11.13 -23.11 -17.36
N LEU A 62 -11.53 -22.96 -16.10
CA LEU A 62 -11.19 -21.78 -15.31
C LEU A 62 -9.66 -21.70 -15.27
N LEU A 63 -9.10 -20.56 -15.68
CA LEU A 63 -7.66 -20.30 -15.64
C LEU A 63 -7.29 -19.90 -14.20
N VAL A 64 -7.35 -20.87 -13.29
CA VAL A 64 -7.03 -20.70 -11.86
C VAL A 64 -5.63 -21.24 -11.61
N THR A 65 -4.63 -20.38 -11.79
CA THR A 65 -3.41 -20.49 -10.97
C THR A 65 -3.76 -20.08 -9.54
N THR A 66 -2.98 -20.55 -8.57
CA THR A 66 -3.26 -20.40 -7.14
C THR A 66 -3.32 -18.91 -6.73
N PHE A 67 -4.54 -18.42 -6.43
CA PHE A 67 -4.91 -17.12 -5.85
C PHE A 67 -3.81 -16.03 -5.72
N LEU A 68 -3.63 -15.21 -6.77
CA LEU A 68 -2.98 -13.89 -6.71
C LEU A 68 -3.77 -12.83 -7.51
N PRO A 69 -3.91 -11.57 -7.02
CA PRO A 69 -4.78 -10.57 -7.65
C PRO A 69 -4.04 -9.63 -8.63
N SER A 70 -3.50 -10.18 -9.71
CA SER A 70 -3.20 -9.43 -10.95
C SER A 70 -3.04 -10.42 -12.10
N ALA A 71 -3.92 -10.34 -13.11
CA ALA A 71 -4.14 -11.41 -14.08
C ALA A 71 -2.88 -11.83 -14.87
N TRP A 72 -2.33 -12.99 -14.49
CA TRP A 72 -1.50 -13.83 -15.36
C TRP A 72 -2.22 -15.17 -15.42
N ALA A 73 -2.88 -15.42 -16.55
CA ALA A 73 -3.49 -16.72 -16.80
C ALA A 73 -2.38 -17.78 -16.95
N ASP A 74 -2.70 -19.03 -16.65
CA ASP A 74 -1.76 -20.14 -16.77
C ASP A 74 -1.30 -20.26 -18.24
N ASP A 75 -0.03 -19.95 -18.52
CA ASP A 75 0.53 -19.97 -19.87
C ASP A 75 0.44 -21.35 -20.52
N ALA A 76 0.49 -22.44 -19.74
CA ALA A 76 0.32 -23.80 -20.26
C ALA A 76 -1.15 -24.07 -20.64
N LEU A 77 -2.12 -23.66 -19.81
CA LEU A 77 -3.55 -23.78 -20.16
C LEU A 77 -3.97 -22.82 -21.30
N ILE A 78 -3.34 -21.65 -21.41
CA ILE A 78 -3.52 -20.76 -22.57
C ILE A 78 -2.97 -21.45 -23.82
N GLN A 79 -1.77 -22.03 -23.76
CA GLN A 79 -1.15 -22.68 -24.91
C GLN A 79 -1.92 -23.94 -25.33
N GLU A 80 -2.34 -24.80 -24.41
CA GLU A 80 -3.27 -25.93 -24.66
C GLU A 80 -4.54 -25.45 -25.37
N ARG A 81 -5.14 -24.35 -24.92
CA ARG A 81 -6.34 -23.78 -25.55
C ARG A 81 -6.06 -23.19 -26.93
N LYS A 82 -4.92 -22.51 -27.13
CA LYS A 82 -4.52 -21.97 -28.45
C LYS A 82 -4.32 -23.09 -29.47
N GLU A 83 -3.74 -24.21 -29.04
CA GLU A 83 -3.56 -25.41 -29.87
C GLU A 83 -4.91 -26.03 -30.24
N GLY A 84 -5.78 -26.32 -29.26
CA GLY A 84 -7.11 -26.89 -29.55
C GLY A 84 -8.03 -25.97 -30.36
N LEU A 85 -7.91 -24.65 -30.23
CA LEU A 85 -8.67 -23.70 -31.07
C LEU A 85 -8.13 -23.64 -32.50
N ALA A 86 -6.82 -23.85 -32.71
CA ALA A 86 -6.24 -23.99 -34.04
C ALA A 86 -6.66 -25.31 -34.71
N GLU A 87 -6.67 -26.41 -33.95
CA GLU A 87 -7.13 -27.73 -34.40
C GLU A 87 -8.60 -27.69 -34.84
N TYR A 88 -9.49 -27.16 -34.01
CA TYR A 88 -10.91 -26.98 -34.32
C TYR A 88 -11.16 -26.19 -35.62
N LEU A 89 -10.46 -25.06 -35.82
CA LEU A 89 -10.59 -24.29 -37.07
C LEU A 89 -9.99 -25.03 -38.28
N THR A 90 -8.96 -25.86 -38.07
CA THR A 90 -8.35 -26.69 -39.11
C THR A 90 -9.31 -27.78 -39.57
N ASP A 91 -9.99 -28.46 -38.64
CA ASP A 91 -11.01 -29.48 -38.93
C ASP A 91 -12.20 -28.91 -39.72
N LEU A 92 -12.67 -27.72 -39.34
CA LEU A 92 -13.72 -27.00 -40.08
C LEU A 92 -13.31 -26.68 -41.52
N LEU A 93 -12.04 -26.32 -41.75
CA LEU A 93 -11.50 -26.00 -43.09
C LEU A 93 -11.13 -27.24 -43.91
N ALA A 94 -10.81 -28.37 -43.26
CA ALA A 94 -10.66 -29.66 -43.91
C ALA A 94 -12.03 -30.23 -44.36
N SER A 95 -13.07 -30.01 -43.57
CA SER A 95 -14.43 -30.49 -43.83
C SER A 95 -15.04 -29.87 -45.09
N SER A 96 -15.40 -30.71 -46.06
CA SER A 96 -16.14 -30.29 -47.26
C SER A 96 -17.50 -29.67 -46.96
N LYS A 97 -18.08 -29.95 -45.79
CA LYS A 97 -19.37 -29.40 -45.32
C LYS A 97 -19.24 -27.96 -44.80
N PHE A 98 -18.14 -27.61 -44.14
CA PHE A 98 -18.02 -26.34 -43.40
C PHE A 98 -17.02 -25.34 -44.01
N LYS A 99 -16.03 -25.79 -44.79
CA LYS A 99 -14.97 -24.93 -45.33
C LYS A 99 -15.40 -23.77 -46.24
N TYR A 100 -16.65 -23.79 -46.72
CA TYR A 100 -17.26 -22.70 -47.51
C TYR A 100 -18.50 -22.09 -46.81
N HIS A 101 -18.73 -22.39 -45.53
CA HIS A 101 -19.89 -21.91 -44.80
C HIS A 101 -19.73 -20.43 -44.44
N THR A 102 -20.76 -19.61 -44.69
CA THR A 102 -20.72 -18.14 -44.50
C THR A 102 -20.30 -17.75 -43.09
N ALA A 103 -20.84 -18.41 -42.05
CA ALA A 103 -20.47 -18.17 -40.66
C ALA A 103 -18.96 -18.34 -40.38
N LEU A 104 -18.32 -19.37 -40.95
CA LEU A 104 -16.87 -19.58 -40.81
C LEU A 104 -16.09 -18.51 -41.55
N HIS A 105 -16.55 -18.11 -42.74
CA HIS A 105 -15.95 -17.03 -43.50
C HIS A 105 -16.03 -15.68 -42.76
N GLN A 106 -17.19 -15.32 -42.22
CA GLN A 106 -17.39 -14.11 -41.38
C GLN A 106 -16.48 -14.14 -40.15
N PHE A 107 -16.45 -15.29 -39.45
CA PHE A 107 -15.59 -15.47 -38.28
C PHE A 107 -14.10 -15.27 -38.60
N LEU A 108 -13.61 -15.80 -39.73
CA LEU A 108 -12.21 -15.64 -40.13
C LEU A 108 -11.85 -14.24 -40.68
N LEU A 109 -12.85 -13.42 -41.07
CA LEU A 109 -12.65 -12.08 -41.64
C LEU A 109 -12.78 -10.90 -40.66
N GLY A 110 -13.20 -11.14 -39.41
CA GLY A 110 -13.44 -10.08 -38.41
C GLY A 110 -14.90 -9.64 -38.29
N GLU A 111 -15.77 -10.20 -39.13
CA GLU A 111 -17.20 -9.88 -39.26
C GLU A 111 -18.05 -10.58 -38.19
N GLU A 112 -19.31 -10.15 -38.03
CA GLU A 112 -20.28 -10.75 -37.12
C GLU A 112 -20.99 -11.94 -37.76
N ILE A 113 -20.98 -13.07 -37.05
CA ILE A 113 -21.61 -14.31 -37.49
C ILE A 113 -23.13 -14.10 -37.62
N GLY A 114 -23.66 -14.24 -38.84
CA GLY A 114 -25.10 -14.12 -39.11
C GLY A 114 -25.58 -12.70 -39.46
N SER A 115 -24.68 -11.73 -39.62
CA SER A 115 -25.03 -10.38 -40.08
C SER A 115 -25.46 -10.35 -41.56
N ASN A 116 -26.76 -10.59 -41.82
CA ASN A 116 -27.42 -10.04 -43.00
C ASN A 116 -27.80 -8.58 -42.72
N ALA A 117 -27.71 -7.72 -43.73
CA ALA A 117 -27.91 -6.29 -43.55
C ALA A 117 -29.35 -5.91 -43.11
N ASN A 118 -29.42 -4.82 -42.32
CA ASN A 118 -30.58 -4.06 -41.83
C ASN A 118 -31.16 -4.40 -40.45
N SER A 119 -31.28 -3.32 -39.66
CA SER A 119 -32.18 -3.09 -38.52
C SER A 119 -32.06 -3.93 -37.24
N ASP A 120 -32.05 -3.20 -36.13
CA ASP A 120 -32.28 -3.60 -34.73
C ASP A 120 -31.36 -4.66 -34.10
N GLY A 121 -30.35 -4.13 -33.38
CA GLY A 121 -29.89 -4.77 -32.13
C GLY A 121 -29.09 -6.06 -32.28
N GLY A 122 -28.08 -6.08 -33.15
CA GLY A 122 -27.04 -7.11 -33.11
C GLY A 122 -26.41 -7.23 -31.70
N PRO A 123 -25.92 -8.42 -31.31
CA PRO A 123 -25.37 -8.65 -29.97
C PRO A 123 -24.18 -7.72 -29.75
N ASN A 124 -24.42 -6.68 -28.96
CA ASN A 124 -23.47 -5.60 -28.75
C ASN A 124 -22.11 -6.17 -28.34
N ARG A 125 -21.01 -5.75 -29.00
CA ARG A 125 -19.64 -6.17 -28.63
C ARG A 125 -19.29 -5.73 -27.20
N ASP A 126 -20.03 -4.78 -26.64
CA ASP A 126 -19.97 -4.35 -25.24
C ASP A 126 -20.82 -5.20 -24.28
N ASN A 127 -21.62 -6.15 -24.80
CA ASN A 127 -22.35 -7.08 -23.94
C ASN A 127 -21.40 -8.17 -23.42
N PHE A 128 -21.54 -8.49 -22.15
CA PHE A 128 -20.61 -9.37 -21.42
C PHE A 128 -21.10 -10.82 -21.42
N ASP A 129 -20.38 -11.70 -22.13
CA ASP A 129 -20.60 -13.14 -22.06
C ASP A 129 -19.86 -13.76 -20.86
N LEU A 130 -20.50 -14.69 -20.16
CA LEU A 130 -19.90 -15.48 -19.08
C LEU A 130 -18.78 -16.40 -19.62
N GLU A 131 -18.85 -16.82 -20.89
CA GLU A 131 -17.79 -17.55 -21.58
C GLU A 131 -16.56 -16.68 -21.88
N ASP A 132 -16.65 -15.35 -21.76
CA ASP A 132 -15.48 -14.44 -21.81
C ASP A 132 -14.95 -14.03 -20.44
N ALA A 133 -15.73 -14.25 -19.37
CA ALA A 133 -15.37 -13.87 -18.00
C ALA A 133 -14.04 -14.48 -17.53
N LEU A 134 -13.11 -13.64 -17.05
CA LEU A 134 -11.97 -14.06 -16.22
C LEU A 134 -12.39 -14.26 -14.76
N PRO A 135 -11.70 -15.12 -13.97
CA PRO A 135 -12.03 -15.36 -12.56
C PRO A 135 -12.04 -14.09 -11.68
N SER A 136 -11.25 -13.08 -12.04
CA SER A 136 -11.22 -11.75 -11.41
C SER A 136 -12.49 -10.90 -11.61
N THR A 137 -13.42 -11.34 -12.47
CA THR A 137 -14.63 -10.60 -12.85
C THR A 137 -15.93 -11.21 -12.30
N LEU A 138 -15.83 -12.33 -11.58
CA LEU A 138 -16.96 -13.00 -10.92
C LEU A 138 -17.06 -12.58 -9.44
N PRO A 139 -18.27 -12.33 -8.90
CA PRO A 139 -18.46 -12.20 -7.45
C PRO A 139 -17.92 -13.44 -6.72
N ARG A 140 -17.23 -13.26 -5.59
CA ARG A 140 -16.60 -14.36 -4.82
C ARG A 140 -17.55 -15.53 -4.54
N LYS A 141 -18.84 -15.25 -4.27
CA LYS A 141 -19.88 -16.26 -4.10
C LYS A 141 -20.10 -17.09 -5.38
N ALA A 142 -20.26 -16.44 -6.53
CA ALA A 142 -20.44 -17.13 -7.82
C ALA A 142 -19.20 -17.95 -8.22
N ALA A 143 -17.99 -17.41 -8.02
CA ALA A 143 -16.75 -18.14 -8.28
C ALA A 143 -16.61 -19.41 -7.41
N LEU A 144 -16.98 -19.32 -6.12
CA LEU A 144 -16.96 -20.47 -5.21
C LEU A 144 -18.10 -21.48 -5.51
N THR A 145 -19.29 -21.01 -5.87
CA THR A 145 -20.41 -21.87 -6.30
C THR A 145 -20.07 -22.62 -7.59
N MET A 146 -19.46 -21.96 -8.59
CA MET A 146 -19.00 -22.63 -9.81
C MET A 146 -17.86 -23.63 -9.55
N ALA A 147 -16.94 -23.32 -8.64
CA ALA A 147 -15.89 -24.26 -8.23
C ALA A 147 -16.44 -25.50 -7.48
N ALA A 148 -17.61 -25.36 -6.82
CA ALA A 148 -18.21 -26.43 -6.02
C ALA A 148 -19.22 -27.32 -6.77
N MET A 149 -19.85 -26.84 -7.86
CA MET A 149 -21.05 -27.48 -8.42
C MET A 149 -20.85 -28.41 -9.62
N GLY A 150 -19.72 -28.37 -10.33
CA GLY A 150 -19.47 -29.30 -11.44
C GLY A 150 -20.51 -29.26 -12.57
N ARG A 151 -20.52 -28.17 -13.36
CA ARG A 151 -21.41 -27.93 -14.53
C ARG A 151 -22.93 -28.00 -14.19
N PRO A 152 -23.48 -26.97 -13.53
CA PRO A 152 -24.95 -26.82 -13.43
C PRO A 152 -25.58 -26.56 -14.80
N THR A 153 -26.84 -26.92 -14.97
CA THR A 153 -27.61 -26.70 -16.21
C THR A 153 -28.32 -25.34 -16.18
N GLY A 154 -28.77 -24.85 -17.34
CA GLY A 154 -29.46 -23.55 -17.44
C GLY A 154 -30.75 -23.46 -16.61
N ALA A 155 -31.40 -24.58 -16.32
CA ALA A 155 -32.58 -24.64 -15.45
C ALA A 155 -32.25 -24.41 -13.97
N ASP A 156 -31.09 -24.90 -13.51
CA ASP A 156 -30.62 -24.70 -12.13
C ASP A 156 -30.36 -23.21 -11.85
N VAL A 157 -29.79 -22.50 -12.83
CA VAL A 157 -29.53 -21.06 -12.77
C VAL A 157 -30.84 -20.26 -12.72
N ALA A 158 -31.84 -20.62 -13.54
CA ALA A 158 -33.14 -19.95 -13.55
C ALA A 158 -33.90 -20.12 -12.21
N SER A 159 -33.83 -21.30 -11.58
CA SER A 159 -34.41 -21.57 -10.26
C SER A 159 -33.75 -20.76 -9.14
N MET A 160 -32.42 -20.62 -9.18
CA MET A 160 -31.67 -19.78 -8.23
C MET A 160 -31.94 -18.28 -8.39
N ILE A 161 -32.31 -17.82 -9.58
CA ILE A 161 -32.77 -16.45 -9.83
C ILE A 161 -34.21 -16.27 -9.32
N ALA A 162 -35.13 -17.18 -9.64
CA ALA A 162 -36.53 -17.09 -9.22
C ALA A 162 -36.71 -17.08 -7.70
N SER A 163 -36.00 -17.96 -6.98
CA SER A 163 -36.04 -18.04 -5.51
C SER A 163 -35.47 -16.82 -4.78
N SER A 164 -34.78 -15.91 -5.49
CA SER A 164 -34.32 -14.63 -4.92
C SER A 164 -35.38 -13.50 -4.94
N SER A 165 -36.58 -13.75 -5.51
CA SER A 165 -37.54 -12.69 -5.85
C SER A 165 -38.82 -12.63 -5.01
N SER A 166 -39.00 -13.49 -3.99
CA SER A 166 -40.23 -13.50 -3.19
C SER A 166 -40.07 -13.86 -1.69
N ASN A 167 -39.45 -12.98 -0.92
CA ASN A 167 -40.01 -12.48 0.35
C ASN A 167 -39.11 -11.44 1.05
N GLY A 168 -39.74 -10.45 1.70
CA GLY A 168 -39.07 -9.57 2.67
C GLY A 168 -38.60 -8.20 2.16
N ASN A 169 -39.45 -7.43 1.47
CA ASN A 169 -39.12 -6.04 1.13
C ASN A 169 -39.68 -5.05 2.16
N ALA A 170 -38.89 -4.77 3.19
CA ALA A 170 -38.93 -3.55 3.98
C ALA A 170 -37.50 -3.24 4.47
N ASP A 171 -37.01 -2.05 4.16
CA ASP A 171 -35.72 -1.47 4.60
C ASP A 171 -34.43 -2.27 4.34
N ALA A 172 -33.98 -2.24 3.08
CA ALA A 172 -32.62 -2.65 2.69
C ALA A 172 -31.83 -1.52 1.98
N ASN A 173 -31.94 -0.29 2.48
CA ASN A 173 -31.11 0.85 2.05
C ASN A 173 -29.99 1.16 3.07
N ALA A 174 -29.50 0.12 3.75
CA ALA A 174 -28.37 0.18 4.67
C ALA A 174 -27.11 -0.35 3.96
N ALA A 175 -26.18 0.56 3.65
CA ALA A 175 -24.86 0.17 3.20
C ALA A 175 -24.18 -0.71 4.27
N VAL A 176 -23.63 -1.86 3.86
CA VAL A 176 -22.72 -2.62 4.73
C VAL A 176 -21.50 -1.73 4.94
N ALA A 177 -21.37 -1.19 6.16
CA ALA A 177 -20.28 -0.29 6.48
C ALA A 177 -18.93 -0.97 6.21
N PRO A 178 -17.95 -0.28 5.59
CA PRO A 178 -16.60 -0.80 5.53
C PRO A 178 -16.10 -1.05 6.96
N ALA A 179 -15.35 -2.14 7.16
CA ALA A 179 -14.76 -2.43 8.47
C ALA A 179 -14.01 -1.20 9.00
N ALA A 180 -14.32 -0.79 10.23
CA ALA A 180 -13.82 0.46 10.77
C ALA A 180 -12.29 0.46 10.84
N LEU A 181 -11.65 1.32 10.04
CA LEU A 181 -10.20 1.54 10.05
C LEU A 181 -9.74 1.88 11.46
N HIS A 182 -8.64 1.29 11.92
CA HIS A 182 -8.09 1.55 13.25
C HIS A 182 -7.05 2.68 13.23
N TYR A 183 -6.95 3.42 14.33
CA TYR A 183 -5.85 4.32 14.60
C TYR A 183 -5.04 3.85 15.81
N ALA A 184 -3.75 3.66 15.60
CA ALA A 184 -2.80 3.26 16.62
C ALA A 184 -1.71 4.30 16.85
N ALA A 185 -0.95 4.19 17.94
CA ALA A 185 0.29 4.94 18.11
C ALA A 185 1.28 4.18 18.98
N TYR A 186 2.57 4.46 18.80
CA TYR A 186 3.57 4.07 19.78
C TYR A 186 3.58 5.08 20.93
N TYR A 187 3.47 4.57 22.15
CA TYR A 187 3.68 5.31 23.40
C TYR A 187 5.05 4.91 23.96
N PRO A 188 6.04 5.82 23.96
CA PRO A 188 7.36 5.51 24.51
C PRO A 188 7.38 5.61 26.03
N GLY A 189 7.84 4.57 26.70
CA GLY A 189 7.93 4.52 28.17
C GLY A 189 8.78 5.65 28.75
N TRP A 190 9.85 6.04 28.06
CA TRP A 190 10.71 7.17 28.45
C TRP A 190 10.03 8.55 28.34
N SER A 191 8.91 8.67 27.60
CA SER A 191 8.17 9.94 27.49
C SER A 191 7.31 10.25 28.73
N ALA A 192 7.12 9.28 29.63
CA ALA A 192 6.15 9.33 30.73
C ALA A 192 6.35 10.44 31.77
N SER A 193 7.53 11.05 31.83
CA SER A 193 7.79 12.23 32.68
C SER A 193 7.16 13.50 32.11
N ALA A 194 7.17 13.65 30.78
CA ALA A 194 6.58 14.79 30.07
C ALA A 194 5.14 14.51 29.60
N ASN A 195 4.80 13.25 29.35
CA ASN A 195 3.52 12.78 28.84
C ASN A 195 3.02 11.57 29.66
N PRO A 196 2.65 11.74 30.94
CA PRO A 196 2.29 10.63 31.83
C PRO A 196 0.99 9.93 31.36
N PRO A 197 0.87 8.60 31.52
CA PRO A 197 -0.28 7.84 30.99
C PRO A 197 -1.64 8.32 31.50
N GLU A 198 -1.70 8.84 32.73
CA GLU A 198 -2.91 9.33 33.37
C GLU A 198 -3.46 10.61 32.72
N ARG A 199 -2.68 11.28 31.86
CA ARG A 199 -3.06 12.51 31.13
C ARG A 199 -3.33 12.27 29.64
N LEU A 200 -3.23 11.03 29.16
CA LEU A 200 -3.56 10.70 27.77
C LEU A 200 -5.07 10.78 27.55
N ASP A 201 -5.47 11.34 26.41
CA ASP A 201 -6.84 11.20 25.91
C ASP A 201 -6.95 9.87 25.18
N PHE A 202 -7.36 8.83 25.91
CA PHE A 202 -7.53 7.49 25.35
C PHE A 202 -8.62 7.42 24.26
N SER A 203 -9.55 8.39 24.19
CA SER A 203 -10.50 8.49 23.08
C SER A 203 -9.81 8.69 21.73
N LYS A 204 -8.51 9.06 21.71
CA LYS A 204 -7.71 9.21 20.51
C LYS A 204 -7.21 7.88 19.92
N PHE A 205 -7.21 6.77 20.66
CA PHE A 205 -6.48 5.56 20.24
C PHE A 205 -7.34 4.29 20.30
N ASP A 206 -7.32 3.49 19.23
CA ASP A 206 -7.83 2.11 19.28
C ASP A 206 -6.77 1.16 19.86
N ILE A 207 -5.49 1.42 19.59
CA ILE A 207 -4.34 0.62 20.04
C ILE A 207 -3.20 1.56 20.45
N LEU A 208 -2.57 1.30 21.60
CA LEU A 208 -1.27 1.86 21.96
C LEU A 208 -0.23 0.75 22.05
N TYR A 209 0.83 0.88 21.25
CA TYR A 209 2.01 0.04 21.32
C TYR A 209 2.97 0.63 22.37
N PHE A 210 3.13 -0.04 23.50
CA PHE A 210 4.07 0.38 24.54
C PHE A 210 5.50 0.07 24.11
N ALA A 211 6.31 1.11 23.91
CA ALA A 211 7.69 1.02 23.47
C ALA A 211 8.66 1.22 24.65
N PHE A 212 9.53 0.28 25.02
CA PHE A 212 9.64 -1.11 24.55
C PHE A 212 9.94 -2.05 25.73
N ALA A 213 9.86 -3.35 25.51
CA ALA A 213 10.75 -4.32 26.17
C ALA A 213 11.76 -4.85 25.14
N MET A 214 12.82 -5.53 25.55
CA MET A 214 13.85 -6.02 24.62
C MET A 214 14.17 -7.49 24.89
N PRO A 215 14.52 -8.31 23.88
CA PRO A 215 15.04 -9.66 24.13
C PRO A 215 16.38 -9.58 24.87
N ASN A 216 16.69 -10.59 25.69
CA ASN A 216 17.97 -10.69 26.41
C ASN A 216 18.75 -11.97 26.06
N SER A 217 20.01 -12.05 26.52
CA SER A 217 20.94 -13.18 26.25
C SER A 217 20.44 -14.55 26.71
N SER A 218 19.44 -14.61 27.60
CA SER A 218 18.81 -15.85 28.06
C SER A 218 17.57 -16.24 27.23
N SER A 219 17.29 -15.51 26.14
CA SER A 219 16.04 -15.58 25.37
C SER A 219 14.79 -15.26 26.21
N GLY A 220 14.94 -14.37 27.20
CA GLY A 220 13.84 -13.75 27.94
C GLY A 220 13.67 -12.27 27.57
N LEU A 221 12.93 -11.52 28.38
CA LEU A 221 12.81 -10.05 28.25
C LEU A 221 13.70 -9.31 29.25
N THR A 222 14.33 -8.22 28.81
CA THR A 222 14.81 -7.13 29.67
C THR A 222 13.93 -5.90 29.48
N TRP A 223 13.95 -5.01 30.48
CA TRP A 223 13.21 -3.76 30.53
C TRP A 223 14.16 -2.55 30.65
N GLU A 224 15.45 -2.72 30.39
CA GLU A 224 16.41 -1.62 30.33
C GLU A 224 15.95 -0.53 29.35
N GLY A 225 16.08 0.75 29.74
CA GLY A 225 15.54 1.88 28.96
C GLY A 225 14.02 2.06 29.01
N SER A 226 13.29 1.23 29.77
CA SER A 226 11.83 1.27 29.89
C SER A 226 11.40 1.05 31.35
N ASP A 227 10.14 1.36 31.65
CA ASP A 227 9.62 1.27 33.02
C ASP A 227 8.34 0.42 33.07
N LYS A 228 8.44 -0.68 33.82
CA LYS A 228 7.35 -1.62 34.10
C LYS A 228 6.19 -0.95 34.84
N ASP A 229 6.47 0.06 35.67
CA ASP A 229 5.44 0.81 36.38
C ASP A 229 4.77 1.85 35.48
N VAL A 230 5.47 2.40 34.47
CA VAL A 230 4.81 3.15 33.39
C VAL A 230 3.87 2.23 32.60
N LEU A 231 4.26 1.00 32.25
CA LEU A 231 3.38 0.05 31.57
C LEU A 231 2.12 -0.26 32.40
N ARG A 232 2.27 -0.55 33.70
CA ARG A 232 1.13 -0.77 34.62
C ARG A 232 0.21 0.44 34.67
N ARG A 233 0.76 1.65 34.76
CA ARG A 233 -0.01 2.90 34.78
C ARG A 233 -0.72 3.15 33.44
N LEU A 234 -0.10 2.81 32.31
CA LEU A 234 -0.73 2.89 30.99
C LEU A 234 -1.92 1.94 30.85
N VAL A 235 -1.75 0.66 31.19
CA VAL A 235 -2.83 -0.33 31.17
C VAL A 235 -3.97 0.07 32.11
N THR A 236 -3.64 0.51 33.33
CA THR A 236 -4.63 0.96 34.33
C THR A 236 -5.40 2.18 33.84
N SER A 237 -4.72 3.16 33.25
CA SER A 237 -5.34 4.39 32.73
C SER A 237 -6.22 4.12 31.53
N ALA A 238 -5.77 3.27 30.60
CA ALA A 238 -6.56 2.85 29.44
C ALA A 238 -7.87 2.17 29.85
N LYS A 239 -7.80 1.21 30.79
CA LYS A 239 -8.99 0.52 31.33
C LYS A 239 -9.91 1.46 32.09
N LYS A 240 -9.37 2.35 32.93
CA LYS A 240 -10.13 3.37 33.66
C LYS A 240 -10.83 4.38 32.73
N SER A 241 -10.28 4.64 31.55
CA SER A 241 -10.86 5.58 30.58
C SER A 241 -12.21 5.13 29.99
N GLY A 242 -12.47 3.81 29.96
CA GLY A 242 -13.67 3.24 29.35
C GLY A 242 -13.72 3.29 27.81
N HIS A 243 -12.71 3.85 27.13
CA HIS A 243 -12.70 3.98 25.66
C HIS A 243 -12.35 2.71 24.90
N GLY A 244 -11.93 1.64 25.58
CA GLY A 244 -11.58 0.36 24.94
C GLY A 244 -10.25 0.35 24.18
N THR A 245 -9.37 1.34 24.42
CA THR A 245 -8.02 1.37 23.86
C THR A 245 -7.23 0.14 24.29
N LYS A 246 -6.75 -0.62 23.31
CA LYS A 246 -5.95 -1.83 23.51
C LYS A 246 -4.50 -1.48 23.80
N ILE A 247 -3.88 -2.12 24.80
CA ILE A 247 -2.47 -1.93 25.12
C ILE A 247 -1.68 -3.17 24.70
N VAL A 248 -0.77 -2.97 23.74
CA VAL A 248 0.07 -4.02 23.16
C VAL A 248 1.52 -3.73 23.55
N LEU A 249 2.24 -4.73 24.08
CA LEU A 249 3.68 -4.57 24.34
C LEU A 249 4.44 -4.70 23.02
N SER A 250 5.16 -3.65 22.63
CA SER A 250 6.14 -3.75 21.55
C SER A 250 7.49 -4.20 22.11
N VAL A 251 8.11 -5.15 21.43
CA VAL A 251 9.39 -5.74 21.83
C VAL A 251 10.41 -5.49 20.74
N GLY A 252 11.54 -4.88 21.10
CA GLY A 252 12.62 -4.55 20.17
C GLY A 252 12.83 -3.05 19.97
N GLY A 253 12.61 -2.59 18.74
CA GLY A 253 12.97 -1.26 18.24
C GLY A 253 14.47 -1.14 17.93
N TRP A 254 14.83 -0.13 17.15
CA TRP A 254 16.18 0.11 16.58
C TRP A 254 17.36 -0.29 17.47
N GLY A 255 17.41 0.22 18.71
CA GLY A 255 18.48 -0.06 19.68
C GLY A 255 18.31 -1.33 20.51
N GLY A 256 17.14 -1.98 20.47
CA GLY A 256 16.78 -3.11 21.32
C GLY A 256 16.87 -4.49 20.67
N CYS A 257 17.32 -4.58 19.43
CA CYS A 257 17.21 -5.80 18.63
C CYS A 257 18.35 -6.82 18.77
N TYR A 258 19.41 -6.50 19.52
CA TYR A 258 20.66 -7.28 19.56
C TYR A 258 20.48 -8.80 19.81
N TRP A 259 19.54 -9.19 20.69
CA TRP A 259 19.33 -10.59 21.06
C TRP A 259 18.23 -11.31 20.26
N PHE A 260 17.57 -10.67 19.27
CA PHE A 260 16.48 -11.31 18.53
C PHE A 260 16.91 -12.56 17.75
N SER A 261 17.98 -12.47 16.95
CA SER A 261 18.45 -13.62 16.15
C SER A 261 18.75 -14.81 17.07
N GLN A 262 19.41 -14.57 18.21
CA GLN A 262 19.67 -15.60 19.22
C GLN A 262 18.37 -16.17 19.84
N ALA A 263 17.44 -15.31 20.26
CA ALA A 263 16.14 -15.72 20.83
C ALA A 263 15.29 -16.54 19.87
N CYS A 264 15.40 -16.29 18.56
CA CYS A 264 14.66 -17.00 17.53
C CYS A 264 15.36 -18.28 17.01
N SER A 265 16.70 -18.37 17.15
CA SER A 265 17.54 -19.33 16.40
C SER A 265 17.27 -20.82 16.63
N THR A 266 16.83 -21.24 17.81
CA THR A 266 16.59 -22.65 18.16
C THR A 266 15.20 -22.86 18.75
N ALA A 267 14.68 -24.10 18.68
CA ALA A 267 13.40 -24.43 19.30
C ALA A 267 13.39 -24.13 20.82
N SER A 268 14.49 -24.42 21.53
CA SER A 268 14.63 -24.13 22.97
C SER A 268 14.58 -22.62 23.26
N ASN A 269 15.29 -21.81 22.47
CA ASN A 269 15.28 -20.36 22.64
C ASN A 269 13.91 -19.76 22.31
N ARG A 270 13.25 -20.23 21.23
CA ARG A 270 11.88 -19.82 20.89
C ARG A 270 10.89 -20.16 22.00
N THR A 271 10.96 -21.35 22.59
CA THR A 271 10.08 -21.72 23.73
C THR A 271 10.29 -20.80 24.94
N LYS A 272 11.54 -20.46 25.28
CA LYS A 272 11.85 -19.49 26.36
C LYS A 272 11.30 -18.10 26.04
N PHE A 273 11.48 -17.63 24.80
CA PHE A 273 11.07 -16.29 24.40
C PHE A 273 9.55 -16.16 24.29
N VAL A 274 8.86 -17.13 23.68
CA VAL A 274 7.39 -17.22 23.70
C VAL A 274 6.88 -17.23 25.14
N LYS A 275 7.47 -18.04 26.03
CA LYS A 275 7.09 -18.02 27.45
C LYS A 275 7.25 -16.63 28.08
N ALA A 276 8.38 -15.94 27.86
CA ALA A 276 8.60 -14.60 28.42
C ALA A 276 7.59 -13.56 27.89
N LEU A 277 7.22 -13.64 26.61
CA LEU A 277 6.18 -12.80 25.99
C LEU A 277 4.79 -13.07 26.58
N ILE A 278 4.42 -14.35 26.73
CA ILE A 278 3.14 -14.79 27.31
C ILE A 278 3.05 -14.45 28.80
N ASP A 279 4.15 -14.61 29.55
CA ASP A 279 4.23 -14.20 30.95
C ASP A 279 4.05 -12.68 31.08
N ALA A 280 4.60 -11.87 30.17
CA ALA A 280 4.37 -10.42 30.14
C ALA A 280 2.90 -10.07 29.86
N VAL A 281 2.28 -10.70 28.85
CA VAL A 281 0.84 -10.53 28.54
C VAL A 281 -0.03 -10.82 29.76
N LYS A 282 0.22 -11.91 30.47
CA LYS A 282 -0.51 -12.29 31.69
C LYS A 282 -0.21 -11.37 32.89
N THR A 283 1.04 -10.93 33.05
CA THR A 283 1.47 -10.11 34.20
C THR A 283 0.96 -8.69 34.14
N TYR A 284 0.88 -8.11 32.94
CA TYR A 284 0.43 -6.73 32.73
C TYR A 284 -0.98 -6.63 32.14
N ASP A 285 -1.65 -7.76 31.91
CA ASP A 285 -3.01 -7.84 31.37
C ASP A 285 -3.16 -7.07 30.05
N LEU A 286 -2.35 -7.49 29.06
CA LEU A 286 -2.16 -6.85 27.76
C LEU A 286 -3.05 -7.46 26.67
N ASP A 287 -3.40 -6.66 25.67
CA ASP A 287 -4.19 -7.08 24.50
C ASP A 287 -3.36 -7.81 23.44
N GLY A 288 -2.04 -7.88 23.58
CA GLY A 288 -1.18 -8.57 22.61
C GLY A 288 0.31 -8.23 22.68
N ILE A 289 1.02 -8.70 21.65
CA ILE A 289 2.45 -8.47 21.40
C ILE A 289 2.64 -7.86 20.00
N ASP A 290 3.54 -6.90 19.91
CA ASP A 290 4.13 -6.37 18.67
C ASP A 290 5.63 -6.71 18.65
N LEU A 291 6.12 -7.26 17.53
CA LEU A 291 7.53 -7.62 17.36
C LEU A 291 8.22 -6.63 16.41
N ASP A 292 8.96 -5.69 16.97
CA ASP A 292 9.71 -4.68 16.25
C ASP A 292 11.18 -5.12 16.13
N TRP A 293 11.44 -6.10 15.25
CA TRP A 293 12.80 -6.57 14.97
C TRP A 293 13.38 -5.81 13.77
N GLU A 294 14.44 -5.05 14.05
CA GLU A 294 15.21 -4.27 13.08
C GLU A 294 16.63 -4.83 12.81
N TYR A 295 16.84 -5.75 11.86
CA TYR A 295 15.84 -6.48 11.06
C TYR A 295 16.23 -7.98 10.91
N PRO A 296 15.26 -8.89 10.63
CA PRO A 296 15.57 -10.26 10.23
C PRO A 296 16.52 -10.31 9.03
N ASN A 297 17.66 -11.01 9.18
CA ASN A 297 18.71 -11.17 8.17
C ASN A 297 19.29 -9.84 7.64
N SER A 298 19.32 -8.78 8.47
CA SER A 298 20.02 -7.53 8.18
C SER A 298 20.51 -6.88 9.47
N PRO A 299 21.72 -6.29 9.51
CA PRO A 299 22.29 -5.80 10.75
C PRO A 299 21.52 -4.64 11.41
N GLY A 300 20.70 -3.87 10.69
CA GLY A 300 20.02 -2.70 11.26
C GLY A 300 21.00 -1.77 11.99
N ALA A 301 20.82 -1.58 13.30
CA ALA A 301 21.71 -0.84 14.19
C ALA A 301 23.07 -1.50 14.51
N GLY A 302 23.53 -2.49 13.72
CA GLY A 302 24.73 -3.28 14.00
C GLY A 302 24.47 -4.56 14.81
N ASN A 303 23.22 -5.03 14.83
CA ASN A 303 22.75 -6.22 15.52
C ASN A 303 23.28 -7.52 14.88
N PRO A 304 23.49 -8.59 15.67
CA PRO A 304 23.67 -9.95 15.16
C PRO A 304 22.48 -10.41 14.32
N TYR A 305 22.75 -11.00 13.16
CA TYR A 305 21.75 -11.49 12.21
C TYR A 305 22.17 -12.83 11.58
N SER A 306 21.22 -13.53 10.96
CA SER A 306 21.42 -14.82 10.31
C SER A 306 20.55 -14.94 9.04
N PRO A 307 21.03 -15.63 7.98
CA PRO A 307 20.19 -16.03 6.85
C PRO A 307 18.91 -16.79 7.23
N ASN A 308 18.87 -17.42 8.40
CA ASN A 308 17.72 -18.17 8.89
C ASN A 308 16.71 -17.32 9.69
N ASP A 309 16.99 -16.03 9.93
CA ASP A 309 16.19 -15.19 10.84
C ASP A 309 14.71 -15.13 10.46
N SER A 310 14.37 -14.90 9.19
CA SER A 310 12.98 -14.81 8.75
C SER A 310 12.22 -16.13 8.92
N ALA A 311 12.87 -17.28 8.66
CA ALA A 311 12.27 -18.60 8.91
C ALA A 311 12.10 -18.87 10.42
N ASN A 312 13.07 -18.44 11.24
CA ASN A 312 13.01 -18.53 12.68
C ASN A 312 11.96 -17.60 13.30
N LEU A 313 11.75 -16.41 12.74
CA LEU A 313 10.69 -15.47 13.12
C LEU A 313 9.31 -16.04 12.81
N LEU A 314 9.12 -16.66 11.64
CA LEU A 314 7.87 -17.34 11.32
C LEU A 314 7.58 -18.49 12.29
N ALA A 315 8.60 -19.29 12.64
CA ALA A 315 8.47 -20.34 13.64
C ALA A 315 8.14 -19.78 15.05
N LEU A 316 8.71 -18.63 15.41
CA LEU A 316 8.37 -17.92 16.65
C LEU A 316 6.91 -17.43 16.63
N MET A 317 6.48 -16.75 15.56
CA MET A 317 5.12 -16.22 15.44
C MET A 317 4.06 -17.32 15.43
N LYS A 318 4.33 -18.47 14.78
CA LYS A 318 3.46 -19.66 14.83
C LYS A 318 3.31 -20.18 16.26
N ALA A 319 4.40 -20.33 17.01
CA ALA A 319 4.36 -20.76 18.41
C ALA A 319 3.68 -19.72 19.33
N LEU A 320 3.99 -18.44 19.15
CA LEU A 320 3.40 -17.34 19.92
C LEU A 320 1.89 -17.21 19.67
N ARG A 321 1.42 -17.39 18.43
CA ARG A 321 -0.01 -17.40 18.11
C ARG A 321 -0.75 -18.58 18.76
N ALA A 322 -0.12 -19.75 18.85
CA ALA A 322 -0.72 -20.90 19.51
C ALA A 322 -1.00 -20.62 21.00
N GLU A 323 -0.08 -19.94 21.70
CA GLU A 323 -0.23 -19.57 23.11
C GLU A 323 -1.10 -18.31 23.34
N LEU A 324 -1.06 -17.32 22.44
CA LEU A 324 -1.85 -16.08 22.52
C LEU A 324 -3.34 -16.30 22.19
N GLY A 325 -3.69 -17.38 21.49
CA GLY A 325 -5.01 -17.56 20.90
C GLY A 325 -5.32 -16.56 19.77
N THR A 326 -6.55 -16.59 19.26
CA THR A 326 -6.97 -15.80 18.08
C THR A 326 -7.44 -14.38 18.41
N CYS A 327 -7.83 -14.10 19.66
CA CYS A 327 -8.39 -12.81 20.06
C CYS A 327 -7.32 -11.73 20.32
N SER A 328 -6.14 -12.14 20.77
CA SER A 328 -5.01 -11.26 21.08
C SER A 328 -4.39 -10.67 19.80
N ILE A 329 -3.87 -9.46 19.88
CA ILE A 329 -3.07 -8.85 18.80
C ILE A 329 -1.70 -9.56 18.73
N LEU A 330 -1.34 -10.01 17.54
CA LEU A 330 0.06 -10.28 17.18
C LEU A 330 0.41 -9.37 16.01
N ALA A 331 1.31 -8.43 16.24
CA ALA A 331 1.77 -7.49 15.24
C ALA A 331 3.29 -7.58 15.05
N ALA A 332 3.78 -6.90 14.01
CA ALA A 332 5.20 -6.59 13.86
C ALA A 332 5.35 -5.25 13.16
N ALA A 333 6.33 -4.45 13.60
CA ALA A 333 6.82 -3.31 12.84
C ALA A 333 7.78 -3.80 11.75
N VAL A 334 7.64 -3.25 10.54
CA VAL A 334 8.35 -3.76 9.36
C VAL A 334 8.83 -2.65 8.44
N PRO A 335 9.94 -2.85 7.71
CA PRO A 335 10.37 -1.91 6.67
C PRO A 335 9.46 -1.94 5.44
N HIS A 336 9.72 -1.03 4.49
CA HIS A 336 8.98 -0.90 3.23
C HIS A 336 8.97 -2.17 2.35
N LEU A 337 9.97 -3.03 2.51
CA LEU A 337 10.11 -4.30 1.79
C LEU A 337 9.76 -5.49 2.71
N PRO A 338 9.26 -6.61 2.16
CA PRO A 338 9.24 -7.90 2.84
C PRO A 338 10.59 -8.24 3.47
N TRP A 339 10.58 -8.90 4.64
CA TRP A 339 11.80 -9.34 5.33
C TRP A 339 12.73 -10.14 4.39
N LEU A 340 14.04 -10.10 4.66
CA LEU A 340 15.00 -10.77 3.81
C LEU A 340 14.99 -12.29 4.06
N GLY A 341 14.83 -13.06 2.99
CA GLY A 341 15.04 -14.51 3.01
C GLY A 341 16.52 -14.87 3.10
N SER A 342 16.83 -16.16 3.19
CA SER A 342 18.21 -16.68 3.36
C SER A 342 19.17 -16.35 2.21
N ASN A 343 18.64 -15.93 1.05
CA ASN A 343 19.39 -15.45 -0.10
C ASN A 343 19.70 -13.94 -0.05
N GLY A 344 19.37 -13.25 1.04
CA GLY A 344 19.56 -11.79 1.20
C GLY A 344 18.60 -10.93 0.37
N ARG A 345 17.54 -11.51 -0.20
CA ARG A 345 16.52 -10.81 -0.98
C ARG A 345 15.19 -10.77 -0.22
N PRO A 346 14.32 -9.77 -0.43
CA PRO A 346 12.97 -9.75 0.13
C PRO A 346 12.21 -11.04 -0.17
N LEU A 347 11.49 -11.57 0.82
CA LEU A 347 10.60 -12.72 0.65
C LEU A 347 9.51 -12.43 -0.38
N THR A 348 9.33 -13.36 -1.34
CA THR A 348 8.28 -13.29 -2.36
C THR A 348 6.96 -13.90 -1.89
N ASP A 349 6.96 -14.62 -0.77
CA ASP A 349 5.77 -15.16 -0.11
C ASP A 349 5.90 -14.98 1.41
N VAL A 350 4.93 -14.27 1.99
CA VAL A 350 4.74 -14.07 3.43
C VAL A 350 3.32 -14.46 3.87
N SER A 351 2.61 -15.26 3.08
CA SER A 351 1.24 -15.73 3.36
C SER A 351 1.14 -16.48 4.69
N GLU A 352 2.16 -17.27 5.06
CA GLU A 352 2.22 -17.95 6.36
C GLU A 352 2.34 -16.97 7.55
N PHE A 353 3.03 -15.83 7.37
CA PHE A 353 3.03 -14.76 8.38
C PHE A 353 1.65 -14.11 8.46
N ALA A 354 1.05 -13.81 7.31
CA ALA A 354 -0.30 -13.23 7.23
C ALA A 354 -1.39 -14.13 7.84
N ALA A 355 -1.19 -15.45 7.86
CA ALA A 355 -2.08 -16.39 8.52
C ALA A 355 -2.06 -16.27 10.05
N VAL A 356 -0.90 -16.00 10.65
CA VAL A 356 -0.73 -15.92 12.12
C VAL A 356 -0.77 -14.50 12.68
N MET A 357 -0.44 -13.47 11.90
CA MET A 357 -0.43 -12.08 12.36
C MET A 357 -1.83 -11.44 12.32
N THR A 358 -2.10 -10.54 13.27
CA THR A 358 -3.25 -9.64 13.27
C THR A 358 -2.97 -8.43 12.39
N TYR A 359 -1.84 -7.75 12.61
CA TYR A 359 -1.45 -6.53 11.90
C TYR A 359 0.02 -6.53 11.45
N LEU A 360 0.29 -5.81 10.37
CA LEU A 360 1.64 -5.51 9.85
C LEU A 360 1.83 -3.99 9.86
N ASN A 361 2.64 -3.49 10.79
CA ASN A 361 2.88 -2.07 10.99
C ASN A 361 4.01 -1.60 10.05
N ILE A 362 3.66 -1.09 8.87
CA ILE A 362 4.65 -0.63 7.87
C ILE A 362 5.25 0.70 8.34
N MET A 363 6.54 0.70 8.66
CA MET A 363 7.33 1.87 9.07
C MET A 363 7.63 2.77 7.87
N ASN A 364 6.63 3.53 7.42
CA ASN A 364 6.75 4.45 6.28
C ASN A 364 7.43 5.77 6.65
N TYR A 365 8.66 5.68 7.13
CA TYR A 365 9.50 6.78 7.58
C TYR A 365 10.97 6.34 7.61
N ASP A 366 11.89 7.25 7.98
CA ASP A 366 13.34 7.06 7.95
C ASP A 366 13.90 6.63 6.58
N VAL A 367 13.18 6.93 5.49
CA VAL A 367 13.65 6.72 4.11
C VAL A 367 14.86 7.60 3.82
N TRP A 368 14.89 8.82 4.37
CA TRP A 368 15.99 9.75 4.17
C TRP A 368 16.38 10.45 5.47
N GLY A 369 17.43 9.94 6.11
CA GLY A 369 18.05 10.56 7.28
C GLY A 369 18.78 11.88 6.96
N ALA A 370 19.28 12.55 8.00
CA ALA A 370 19.99 13.81 7.84
C ALA A 370 21.26 13.69 6.97
N SER A 371 21.40 14.55 5.95
CA SER A 371 22.58 14.53 5.07
C SER A 371 22.84 15.88 4.37
N GLY A 372 24.00 16.04 3.74
CA GLY A 372 24.30 17.24 2.93
C GLY A 372 23.40 17.40 1.70
N THR A 373 22.72 16.33 1.26
CA THR A 373 21.71 16.34 0.18
C THR A 373 20.39 15.73 0.68
N PRO A 374 19.60 16.50 1.46
CA PRO A 374 18.40 16.00 2.15
C PRO A 374 17.34 15.51 1.15
N GLY A 375 16.55 14.52 1.55
CA GLY A 375 15.45 13.95 0.77
C GLY A 375 14.20 13.75 1.63
N PRO A 376 13.16 13.10 1.10
CA PRO A 376 11.90 12.89 1.84
C PRO A 376 12.08 11.86 2.97
N ASN A 377 11.77 12.23 4.22
CA ASN A 377 11.81 11.32 5.38
C ASN A 377 10.78 10.19 5.23
N ALA A 378 9.55 10.58 4.88
CA ALA A 378 8.39 9.70 4.80
C ALA A 378 7.65 9.95 3.47
N PRO A 379 8.19 9.57 2.30
CA PRO A 379 7.51 9.78 1.03
C PRO A 379 6.18 9.01 0.95
N MET A 380 5.15 9.65 0.40
CA MET A 380 3.88 8.98 0.05
C MET A 380 4.04 8.10 -1.21
N GLY A 381 4.85 8.54 -2.16
CA GLY A 381 5.04 7.85 -3.44
C GLY A 381 6.32 8.26 -4.16
N ASN A 382 6.51 7.69 -5.35
CA ASN A 382 7.50 8.13 -6.33
C ASN A 382 6.76 8.74 -7.55
N LEU A 383 5.97 9.79 -7.31
CA LEU A 383 4.95 10.29 -8.24
C LEU A 383 5.54 10.84 -9.54
N CYS A 384 6.80 11.30 -9.50
CA CYS A 384 7.56 11.78 -10.66
C CYS A 384 8.50 10.73 -11.28
N GLY A 385 8.58 9.52 -10.72
CA GLY A 385 9.55 8.50 -11.15
C GLY A 385 11.02 8.77 -10.77
N THR A 386 11.32 9.89 -10.11
CA THR A 386 12.67 10.46 -9.90
C THR A 386 13.31 10.16 -8.54
N SER A 387 12.62 9.46 -7.64
CA SER A 387 13.19 9.03 -6.36
C SER A 387 14.38 8.09 -6.56
N LYS A 388 15.47 8.35 -5.83
CA LYS A 388 16.63 7.44 -5.75
C LYS A 388 16.36 6.20 -4.88
N GLN A 389 15.23 6.18 -4.19
CA GLN A 389 14.77 5.06 -3.36
C GLN A 389 13.32 4.70 -3.76
N PRO A 390 13.06 4.25 -4.99
CA PRO A 390 11.70 4.07 -5.52
C PRO A 390 10.90 2.99 -4.78
N HIS A 391 11.58 2.08 -4.08
CA HIS A 391 10.98 1.01 -3.27
C HIS A 391 10.59 1.45 -1.85
N ALA A 392 11.06 2.61 -1.40
CA ALA A 392 10.83 3.14 -0.06
C ALA A 392 9.85 4.31 -0.12
N SER A 393 8.55 3.99 -0.22
CA SER A 393 7.44 4.95 -0.12
C SER A 393 6.15 4.24 0.30
N ALA A 394 5.11 4.98 0.69
CA ALA A 394 3.86 4.39 1.17
C ALA A 394 3.21 3.51 0.09
N GLN A 395 3.07 4.05 -1.12
CA GLN A 395 2.56 3.30 -2.28
C GLN A 395 3.39 2.05 -2.57
N SER A 396 4.73 2.17 -2.59
CA SER A 396 5.63 1.06 -2.86
C SER A 396 5.52 -0.03 -1.79
N ALA A 397 5.49 0.35 -0.50
CA ALA A 397 5.43 -0.60 0.61
C ALA A 397 4.13 -1.38 0.64
N ILE A 398 2.98 -0.70 0.49
CA ILE A 398 1.67 -1.35 0.41
C ILE A 398 1.65 -2.40 -0.70
N GLN A 399 2.17 -2.05 -1.89
CA GLN A 399 2.18 -2.94 -3.03
C GLN A 399 3.18 -4.11 -2.85
N GLN A 400 4.37 -3.86 -2.30
CA GLN A 400 5.40 -4.89 -2.11
C GLN A 400 4.95 -5.97 -1.13
N TRP A 401 4.41 -5.56 0.03
CA TRP A 401 3.84 -6.50 1.01
C TRP A 401 2.58 -7.22 0.48
N ARG A 402 1.76 -6.55 -0.34
CA ARG A 402 0.59 -7.16 -0.99
C ARG A 402 0.96 -8.19 -2.05
N THR A 403 1.94 -7.88 -2.90
CA THR A 403 2.47 -8.81 -3.92
C THR A 403 3.09 -10.04 -3.25
N ALA A 404 3.75 -9.87 -2.10
CA ALA A 404 4.26 -10.99 -1.29
C ALA A 404 3.16 -11.76 -0.52
N GLY A 405 1.88 -11.45 -0.70
CA GLY A 405 0.77 -12.21 -0.12
C GLY A 405 0.26 -11.71 1.24
N PHE A 406 0.72 -10.55 1.74
CA PHE A 406 0.18 -9.98 2.98
C PHE A 406 -1.09 -9.14 2.71
N PRO A 407 -2.28 -9.51 3.22
CA PRO A 407 -3.54 -8.84 2.90
C PRO A 407 -3.57 -7.37 3.32
N ALA A 408 -4.06 -6.51 2.42
CA ALA A 408 -4.17 -5.07 2.66
C ALA A 408 -4.91 -4.74 3.97
N ASN A 409 -6.04 -5.41 4.22
CA ASN A 409 -6.85 -5.25 5.43
C ASN A 409 -6.21 -5.78 6.73
N LYS A 410 -4.92 -6.16 6.70
CA LYS A 410 -4.06 -6.37 7.88
C LYS A 410 -2.84 -5.45 7.92
N GLN A 411 -2.55 -4.70 6.86
CA GLN A 411 -1.45 -3.72 6.86
C GLN A 411 -1.91 -2.42 7.53
N VAL A 412 -1.07 -1.83 8.37
CA VAL A 412 -1.31 -0.56 9.08
C VAL A 412 -0.18 0.39 8.70
N MET A 413 -0.52 1.59 8.22
CA MET A 413 0.49 2.50 7.68
C MET A 413 1.07 3.45 8.73
N GLY A 414 2.39 3.46 8.83
CA GLY A 414 3.15 4.35 9.72
C GLY A 414 3.12 5.80 9.28
N MET A 415 3.05 6.69 10.28
CA MET A 415 2.96 8.13 10.15
C MET A 415 4.05 8.75 11.04
N ALA A 416 4.96 9.54 10.47
CA ALA A 416 5.99 10.22 11.25
C ALA A 416 5.41 11.46 11.95
N LEU A 417 5.69 11.60 13.24
CA LEU A 417 5.41 12.81 14.02
C LEU A 417 6.71 13.59 14.31
N TYR A 418 7.69 13.45 13.42
CA TYR A 418 9.03 14.03 13.49
C TYR A 418 9.59 14.30 12.09
N GLY A 419 10.74 14.97 12.04
CA GLY A 419 11.53 15.13 10.82
C GLY A 419 13.04 14.94 11.05
N TRP A 420 13.83 14.93 9.99
CA TRP A 420 15.30 14.88 10.05
C TRP A 420 15.92 16.25 9.78
N VAL A 421 16.80 16.70 10.69
CA VAL A 421 17.47 18.01 10.58
C VAL A 421 18.85 17.85 9.95
N SER A 422 18.99 18.37 8.74
CA SER A 422 20.20 18.30 7.94
C SER A 422 21.00 19.60 7.97
N GLN A 423 22.33 19.50 8.09
CA GLN A 423 23.23 20.61 7.80
C GLN A 423 23.37 20.77 6.27
N SER A 424 22.57 21.65 5.68
CA SER A 424 22.54 21.86 4.22
C SER A 424 22.03 23.25 3.85
N THR A 425 22.45 23.75 2.69
CA THR A 425 21.96 25.00 2.06
C THR A 425 21.02 24.72 0.87
N LYS A 426 20.55 23.48 0.73
CA LYS A 426 19.60 23.12 -0.34
C LYS A 426 18.22 23.68 -0.04
N THR A 427 17.59 24.25 -1.07
CA THR A 427 16.23 24.80 -1.03
C THR A 427 15.19 23.83 -1.60
N VAL A 428 15.60 22.61 -1.96
CA VAL A 428 14.74 21.52 -2.48
C VAL A 428 15.26 20.18 -1.97
N LEU A 429 14.39 19.17 -1.91
CA LEU A 429 14.74 17.79 -1.56
C LEU A 429 15.37 17.05 -2.76
N ASN A 430 16.14 16.00 -2.47
CA ASN A 430 16.78 15.11 -3.44
C ASN A 430 15.75 14.16 -4.08
N GLY A 431 15.77 14.03 -5.40
CA GLY A 431 14.75 13.29 -6.17
C GLY A 431 13.47 14.09 -6.48
N ALA A 432 13.38 15.34 -6.02
CA ALA A 432 12.21 16.20 -6.14
C ALA A 432 12.03 16.86 -7.53
N SER A 433 12.58 16.30 -8.61
CA SER A 433 12.43 16.88 -9.95
C SER A 433 11.14 16.42 -10.60
N LEU A 434 10.22 17.35 -10.90
CA LEU A 434 9.15 17.09 -11.87
C LEU A 434 9.78 16.68 -13.23
N PRO A 435 9.18 15.75 -13.98
CA PRO A 435 9.53 15.55 -15.38
C PRO A 435 9.26 16.84 -16.17
N ALA A 436 9.94 17.03 -17.30
CA ALA A 436 9.53 18.06 -18.25
C ALA A 436 8.10 17.76 -18.76
N GLU A 437 7.33 18.79 -19.13
CA GLU A 437 5.88 18.70 -19.44
C GLU A 437 5.53 17.64 -20.53
N ASN A 438 6.51 17.23 -21.32
CA ASN A 438 6.41 16.21 -22.36
C ASN A 438 6.68 14.76 -21.90
N HIS A 439 6.89 14.50 -20.59
CA HIS A 439 7.13 13.17 -20.04
C HIS A 439 5.90 12.60 -19.29
N LEU A 440 5.12 11.79 -20.01
CA LEU A 440 3.95 11.06 -19.49
C LEU A 440 4.31 10.09 -18.35
N ILE A 441 3.62 10.21 -17.22
CA ILE A 441 3.58 9.19 -16.15
C ILE A 441 2.16 8.63 -16.06
N LEU A 442 2.07 7.30 -15.98
CA LEU A 442 0.80 6.57 -16.09
C LEU A 442 0.03 6.52 -14.76
N ALA A 443 -1.17 7.11 -14.77
CA ALA A 443 -2.34 6.60 -14.05
C ALA A 443 -3.64 7.08 -14.70
N LYS A 444 -4.01 6.51 -15.86
CA LYS A 444 -5.35 6.74 -16.43
C LYS A 444 -6.42 6.17 -15.50
N THR A 445 -7.35 7.02 -15.08
CA THR A 445 -8.70 6.58 -14.70
C THR A 445 -9.59 6.85 -15.92
N GLU A 446 -10.16 5.82 -16.54
CA GLU A 446 -11.01 6.03 -17.73
C GLU A 446 -12.34 6.68 -17.31
N GLY A 447 -12.65 7.87 -17.84
CA GLY A 447 -13.91 8.52 -17.51
C GLY A 447 -14.00 10.05 -17.60
N LYS A 448 -13.06 10.75 -18.26
CA LYS A 448 -13.25 12.11 -18.82
C LYS A 448 -12.12 12.45 -19.80
N SER A 449 -12.42 13.30 -20.78
CA SER A 449 -11.49 13.83 -21.77
C SER A 449 -10.83 15.11 -21.23
N ASP A 450 -9.52 15.22 -21.43
CA ASP A 450 -8.61 16.29 -20.99
C ASP A 450 -8.53 16.46 -19.46
N ASP A 451 -7.30 16.45 -18.91
CA ASP A 451 -6.85 17.20 -17.72
C ASP A 451 -5.45 16.74 -17.21
N GLU A 452 -4.81 17.62 -16.44
CA GLU A 452 -3.43 17.57 -15.92
C GLU A 452 -3.09 16.38 -14.99
N LEU A 453 -1.79 16.26 -14.64
CA LEU A 453 -1.33 15.53 -13.46
C LEU A 453 -1.99 16.09 -12.20
N VAL A 454 -3.09 15.48 -11.73
CA VAL A 454 -3.75 15.85 -10.47
C VAL A 454 -2.94 15.37 -9.27
N PHE A 455 -1.87 16.08 -8.97
CA PHE A 455 -1.19 16.00 -7.68
C PHE A 455 -2.15 16.46 -6.56
N LEU A 456 -2.19 15.75 -5.43
CA LEU A 456 -3.04 16.13 -4.28
C LEU A 456 -2.67 17.50 -3.69
N ASN A 457 -1.47 18.01 -4.00
CA ASN A 457 -1.00 19.36 -3.64
C ASN A 457 -1.87 20.50 -4.18
N GLY A 458 -2.68 20.28 -5.22
CA GLY A 458 -3.55 21.30 -5.82
C GLY A 458 -4.67 21.74 -4.88
N ALA A 459 -4.93 20.96 -3.83
CA ALA A 459 -5.82 21.29 -2.72
C ALA A 459 -5.14 22.11 -1.60
N HIS A 460 -3.82 22.33 -1.65
CA HIS A 460 -3.03 22.88 -0.53
C HIS A 460 -2.47 24.26 -0.88
N PRO A 461 -2.65 25.30 -0.02
CA PRO A 461 -2.29 26.68 -0.32
C PRO A 461 -0.77 26.97 -0.40
N ARG A 462 0.08 25.95 -0.19
CA ARG A 462 1.55 26.05 -0.29
C ARG A 462 2.08 26.23 -1.71
N THR A 463 1.22 26.17 -2.71
CA THR A 463 1.59 26.14 -4.13
C THR A 463 1.67 27.50 -4.80
N LYS A 464 1.20 28.61 -4.17
CA LYS A 464 0.97 29.88 -4.89
C LYS A 464 1.70 31.14 -4.42
N ASP A 465 2.01 31.30 -3.13
CA ASP A 465 2.60 32.57 -2.64
C ASP A 465 4.13 32.47 -2.42
N GLY A 466 4.90 32.81 -3.46
CA GLY A 466 6.33 33.15 -3.33
C GLY A 466 7.32 32.07 -3.74
N ALA A 467 7.49 31.87 -5.05
CA ALA A 467 8.72 31.41 -5.71
C ALA A 467 9.65 30.43 -4.94
N LEU A 468 9.21 29.18 -4.78
CA LEU A 468 10.05 27.97 -4.94
C LEU A 468 9.21 26.66 -4.95
N ALA A 469 7.98 26.72 -5.47
CA ALA A 469 7.34 25.54 -6.04
C ALA A 469 8.05 25.26 -7.38
N GLN A 470 8.69 24.10 -7.50
CA GLN A 470 9.68 23.72 -8.53
C GLN A 470 9.38 24.23 -9.96
N SER A 471 10.13 25.24 -10.43
CA SER A 471 10.31 25.50 -11.85
C SER A 471 11.63 26.24 -12.13
N ALA A 472 12.36 25.79 -13.15
CA ALA A 472 13.58 26.37 -13.72
C ALA A 472 14.84 26.42 -12.83
N ALA A 473 15.99 26.20 -13.48
CA ALA A 473 17.30 26.43 -12.88
C ALA A 473 17.55 27.93 -12.71
N ILE A 474 17.97 28.35 -11.51
CA ILE A 474 18.45 29.71 -11.28
C ILE A 474 19.94 29.75 -11.63
N GLU A 475 20.25 30.21 -12.85
CA GLU A 475 21.57 30.77 -13.13
C GLU A 475 21.75 32.09 -12.35
N ASN A 476 22.99 32.32 -11.95
CA ASN A 476 23.52 33.45 -11.18
C ASN A 476 22.67 34.75 -11.17
N ALA A 477 22.19 35.14 -9.97
CA ALA A 477 21.84 36.52 -9.65
C ALA A 477 22.63 36.96 -8.40
N ALA A 478 23.45 38.00 -8.55
CA ALA A 478 24.26 38.57 -7.46
C ALA A 478 23.39 39.42 -6.50
N PRO A 479 23.78 39.58 -5.23
CA PRO A 479 23.04 40.41 -4.29
C PRO A 479 23.24 41.89 -4.58
N ALA A 480 22.14 42.62 -4.82
CA ALA A 480 22.13 44.08 -4.72
C ALA A 480 22.04 44.49 -3.24
N ALA A 481 22.85 45.46 -2.83
CA ALA A 481 22.89 45.96 -1.45
C ALA A 481 22.44 47.43 -1.39
N SER A 482 21.56 47.74 -0.42
CA SER A 482 21.14 49.07 0.02
C SER A 482 20.29 48.89 1.28
N GLU A 483 20.32 49.73 2.32
CA GLU A 483 21.27 50.75 2.77
C GLU A 483 21.00 50.89 4.30
N GLU A 484 21.94 51.41 5.09
CA GLU A 484 21.80 51.46 6.56
C GLU A 484 20.89 52.61 7.06
N GLY A 485 20.13 52.36 8.13
CA GLY A 485 19.34 53.39 8.83
C GLY A 485 18.94 52.98 10.26
N SER A 486 19.54 53.63 11.26
CA SER A 486 19.14 53.63 12.67
C SER A 486 18.14 54.79 12.94
N SER A 487 17.35 54.90 14.03
CA SER A 487 17.11 54.14 15.27
C SER A 487 15.56 54.11 15.55
N GLU A 488 14.93 53.74 16.69
CA GLU A 488 15.40 53.46 18.07
C GLU A 488 14.56 52.42 18.85
N SER A 489 13.77 52.80 19.88
CA SER A 489 13.09 51.88 20.81
C SER A 489 11.69 52.35 21.28
N VAL A 490 10.81 51.41 21.70
CA VAL A 490 10.07 51.42 22.99
C VAL A 490 9.15 50.20 23.18
N SER A 491 9.21 49.63 24.40
CA SER A 491 8.24 48.74 25.09
C SER A 491 8.13 47.26 24.71
N ALA A 492 8.08 46.42 25.76
CA ALA A 492 8.08 44.97 25.69
C ALA A 492 6.67 44.35 25.70
N LYS A 493 6.39 43.51 24.70
CA LYS A 493 5.47 42.37 24.77
C LYS A 493 6.05 41.24 23.91
N ASP A 494 6.25 40.08 24.51
CA ASP A 494 6.55 38.78 23.88
C ASP A 494 7.52 38.82 22.69
N GLU A 495 8.83 38.87 22.97
CA GLU A 495 9.86 38.61 21.95
C GLU A 495 9.77 37.16 21.44
N VAL A 496 9.02 36.97 20.36
CA VAL A 496 9.22 35.84 19.46
C VAL A 496 10.65 35.93 18.94
N SER A 497 11.50 34.96 19.31
CA SER A 497 12.87 34.84 18.81
C SER A 497 12.87 34.93 17.28
N THR A 498 13.34 36.05 16.74
CA THR A 498 13.17 36.41 15.31
C THR A 498 13.87 35.44 14.36
N ASN A 499 14.79 34.62 14.87
CA ASN A 499 15.29 33.42 14.21
C ASN A 499 15.20 32.20 15.15
N ALA A 500 14.55 31.13 14.71
CA ALA A 500 14.54 29.84 15.39
C ALA A 500 15.87 29.12 15.12
N ASN A 501 16.65 28.76 16.14
CA ASN A 501 17.96 28.12 15.93
C ASN A 501 17.90 26.60 16.13
N LEU A 502 18.02 25.85 15.02
CA LEU A 502 17.95 24.38 15.02
C LEU A 502 19.31 23.69 14.80
N ARG A 503 20.43 24.42 14.81
CA ARG A 503 21.78 23.84 14.55
C ARG A 503 22.16 22.70 15.49
N ARG A 504 21.69 22.72 16.74
CA ARG A 504 21.92 21.64 17.74
C ARG A 504 21.28 20.29 17.37
N TRP A 505 20.33 20.29 16.43
CA TRP A 505 19.64 19.10 15.93
C TRP A 505 20.27 18.54 14.66
N TRP A 506 21.30 19.17 14.08
CA TRP A 506 21.97 18.63 12.90
C TRP A 506 22.37 17.17 13.11
N GLY A 507 22.05 16.32 12.13
CA GLY A 507 22.33 14.88 12.20
C GLY A 507 21.31 14.06 13.01
N GLN A 508 20.22 14.67 13.50
CA GLN A 508 19.26 14.04 14.40
C GLN A 508 17.80 14.18 13.91
N GLN A 509 16.93 13.31 14.41
CA GLN A 509 15.48 13.47 14.34
C GLN A 509 15.04 14.62 15.26
N ILE A 510 14.01 15.38 14.87
CA ILE A 510 13.37 16.43 15.67
C ILE A 510 11.86 16.16 15.78
N PRO A 511 11.29 16.06 17.00
CA PRO A 511 9.85 15.93 17.20
C PRO A 511 9.08 17.10 16.59
N PHE A 512 7.90 16.87 16.02
CA PHE A 512 7.09 17.91 15.39
C PHE A 512 6.76 19.06 16.35
N LYS A 513 6.35 18.74 17.59
CA LYS A 513 6.13 19.74 18.65
C LYS A 513 7.34 20.65 18.91
N THR A 514 8.55 20.17 18.65
CA THR A 514 9.79 20.96 18.81
C THR A 514 10.02 21.91 17.66
N LEU A 515 9.56 21.58 16.43
CA LEU A 515 9.53 22.54 15.32
C LEU A 515 8.59 23.71 15.66
N VAL A 516 7.44 23.43 16.28
CA VAL A 516 6.50 24.46 16.76
C VAL A 516 7.10 25.26 17.93
N SER A 517 7.55 24.60 19.00
CA SER A 517 8.03 25.29 20.22
C SER A 517 9.38 26.01 20.06
N SER A 518 10.14 25.70 19.01
CA SER A 518 11.33 26.47 18.62
C SER A 518 11.02 27.72 17.79
N GLY A 519 9.77 27.88 17.32
CA GLY A 519 9.36 28.94 16.41
C GLY A 519 9.73 28.70 14.94
N ALA A 520 10.20 27.51 14.56
CA ALA A 520 10.47 27.16 13.16
C ALA A 520 9.17 26.87 12.37
N LEU A 521 8.12 26.44 13.07
CA LEU A 521 6.74 26.39 12.58
C LEU A 521 5.84 27.29 13.42
N ALA A 522 4.99 28.06 12.76
CA ALA A 522 3.85 28.74 13.38
C ALA A 522 2.56 27.96 13.10
N LYS A 523 1.79 27.70 14.15
CA LYS A 523 0.44 27.12 14.05
C LYS A 523 -0.56 28.18 13.62
N LYS A 524 -1.40 27.86 12.65
CA LYS A 524 -2.46 28.73 12.14
C LYS A 524 -3.79 28.45 12.85
N SER A 525 -4.73 29.38 12.74
CA SER A 525 -6.07 29.27 13.34
C SER A 525 -6.93 28.13 12.77
N ASP A 526 -6.61 27.63 11.57
CA ASP A 526 -7.25 26.47 10.93
C ASP A 526 -6.66 25.12 11.38
N GLY A 527 -5.66 25.13 12.27
CA GLY A 527 -4.95 23.94 12.75
C GLY A 527 -3.83 23.46 11.83
N THR A 528 -3.58 24.13 10.70
CA THR A 528 -2.41 23.86 9.83
C THR A 528 -1.18 24.64 10.29
N TYR A 529 -0.04 24.45 9.62
CA TYR A 529 1.24 25.06 9.98
C TYR A 529 1.86 25.84 8.82
N GLY A 530 2.63 26.86 9.16
CA GLY A 530 3.48 27.63 8.23
C GLY A 530 4.91 27.76 8.74
N GLY A 531 5.86 28.02 7.85
CA GLY A 531 7.24 28.33 8.23
C GLY A 531 7.32 29.64 9.03
N ALA A 532 8.19 29.67 10.02
CA ALA A 532 8.42 30.81 10.90
C ALA A 532 9.89 30.86 11.38
N GLY A 533 10.26 31.88 12.17
CA GLY A 533 11.60 31.96 12.76
C GLY A 533 12.74 31.97 11.72
N GLY A 534 12.51 32.59 10.57
CA GLY A 534 13.44 32.62 9.44
C GLY A 534 13.48 31.35 8.58
N PHE A 535 12.66 30.33 8.83
CA PHE A 535 12.52 29.16 7.94
C PHE A 535 11.49 29.39 6.85
N THR A 536 11.89 29.15 5.60
CA THR A 536 10.98 29.03 4.47
C THR A 536 10.43 27.60 4.42
N MET A 537 9.12 27.47 4.23
CA MET A 537 8.47 26.18 4.05
C MET A 537 8.33 25.85 2.57
N GLY A 538 8.79 24.66 2.16
CA GLY A 538 8.62 24.10 0.83
C GLY A 538 7.79 22.82 0.84
N TRP A 539 7.43 22.37 -0.35
CA TRP A 539 6.68 21.13 -0.57
C TRP A 539 7.27 20.40 -1.79
N ASP A 540 7.52 19.10 -1.65
CA ASP A 540 7.96 18.25 -2.75
C ASP A 540 6.76 17.48 -3.33
N ASN A 541 6.35 17.88 -4.54
CA ASN A 541 5.25 17.28 -5.29
C ASN A 541 5.51 15.81 -5.63
N CYS A 542 6.77 15.43 -5.85
CA CYS A 542 7.15 14.12 -6.34
C CYS A 542 7.08 13.03 -5.26
N SER A 543 7.21 13.42 -3.99
CA SER A 543 7.10 12.53 -2.83
C SER A 543 5.88 12.82 -1.95
N ASN A 544 5.19 13.94 -2.16
CA ASN A 544 4.16 14.52 -1.30
C ASN A 544 4.66 14.81 0.13
N THR A 545 5.83 15.46 0.24
CA THR A 545 6.55 15.68 1.51
C THR A 545 6.79 17.17 1.79
N PRO A 546 6.42 17.70 2.98
CA PRO A 546 6.78 19.04 3.42
C PRO A 546 8.25 19.11 3.86
N TYR A 547 8.86 20.28 3.66
CA TYR A 547 10.18 20.57 4.22
C TYR A 547 10.32 22.03 4.65
N LEU A 548 11.25 22.30 5.55
CA LEU A 548 11.69 23.64 5.92
C LEU A 548 13.13 23.83 5.47
N PHE A 549 13.52 25.05 5.09
CA PHE A 549 14.91 25.41 4.85
C PHE A 549 15.23 26.82 5.36
N ASN A 550 16.47 27.01 5.83
CA ASN A 550 17.06 28.31 6.13
C ASN A 550 18.54 28.28 5.69
N ASN A 551 18.86 29.02 4.64
CA ASN A 551 20.19 29.03 4.02
C ASN A 551 21.25 29.70 4.92
N ALA A 552 20.91 30.79 5.61
CA ALA A 552 21.81 31.47 6.54
C ALA A 552 22.16 30.58 7.75
N GLN A 553 21.21 29.77 8.20
CA GLN A 553 21.43 28.77 9.23
C GLN A 553 22.02 27.45 8.72
N LYS A 554 22.19 27.27 7.40
CA LYS A 554 22.57 25.99 6.76
C LYS A 554 21.76 24.82 7.28
N THR A 555 20.43 24.97 7.36
CA THR A 555 19.55 23.95 7.95
C THR A 555 18.37 23.63 7.03
N VAL A 556 18.13 22.34 6.81
CA VAL A 556 16.96 21.81 6.09
C VAL A 556 16.30 20.75 6.97
N ILE A 557 14.97 20.76 7.08
CA ILE A 557 14.19 19.74 7.80
C ILE A 557 13.20 19.08 6.85
N SER A 558 13.25 17.76 6.73
CA SER A 558 12.28 16.95 6.00
C SER A 558 11.38 16.23 7.01
N TYR A 559 10.06 16.41 6.93
CA TYR A 559 9.12 16.04 8.00
C TYR A 559 7.74 15.63 7.46
N ASP A 560 6.79 15.37 8.35
CA ASP A 560 5.38 15.15 8.04
C ASP A 560 4.52 16.24 8.72
N ASP A 561 3.46 16.70 8.05
CA ASP A 561 2.52 17.69 8.60
C ASP A 561 1.06 17.31 8.36
N THR A 562 0.14 18.16 8.81
CA THR A 562 -1.30 17.93 8.71
C THR A 562 -1.77 17.53 7.31
N TRP A 563 -1.18 18.06 6.24
CA TRP A 563 -1.61 17.74 4.88
C TRP A 563 -1.01 16.45 4.35
N SER A 564 0.31 16.22 4.53
CA SER A 564 0.94 14.98 4.07
C SER A 564 0.41 13.77 4.86
N LEU A 565 0.14 13.95 6.14
CA LEU A 565 -0.51 12.96 7.00
C LEU A 565 -1.98 12.72 6.62
N ASN A 566 -2.74 13.77 6.26
CA ASN A 566 -4.08 13.63 5.71
C ASN A 566 -4.07 12.81 4.40
N ASP A 567 -3.16 13.12 3.48
CA ASP A 567 -3.09 12.48 2.16
C ASP A 567 -2.67 11.02 2.27
N LYS A 568 -1.70 10.72 3.15
CA LYS A 568 -1.33 9.35 3.53
C LYS A 568 -2.50 8.62 4.19
N ALA A 569 -3.20 9.22 5.13
CA ALA A 569 -4.36 8.60 5.77
C ALA A 569 -5.50 8.30 4.77
N LYS A 570 -5.73 9.20 3.79
CA LYS A 570 -6.62 8.94 2.64
C LYS A 570 -6.11 7.79 1.78
N LEU A 571 -4.81 7.72 1.48
CA LEU A 571 -4.19 6.62 0.73
C LEU A 571 -4.36 5.27 1.46
N ALA A 572 -4.19 5.22 2.78
CA ALA A 572 -4.43 4.02 3.57
C ALA A 572 -5.89 3.55 3.45
N ARG A 573 -6.83 4.49 3.62
CA ARG A 573 -8.27 4.23 3.47
C ARG A 573 -8.64 3.76 2.05
N SER A 574 -8.17 4.43 1.01
CA SER A 574 -8.46 4.06 -0.38
C SER A 574 -7.78 2.76 -0.82
N SER A 575 -6.64 2.42 -0.21
CA SER A 575 -5.91 1.17 -0.48
C SER A 575 -6.50 -0.05 0.23
N GLY A 576 -7.55 0.14 1.05
CA GLY A 576 -8.17 -0.94 1.83
C GLY A 576 -7.30 -1.45 2.97
N LEU A 577 -6.52 -0.57 3.61
CA LEU A 577 -5.67 -0.94 4.74
C LEU A 577 -6.49 -1.22 6.01
N ALA A 578 -5.85 -1.83 7.02
CA ALA A 578 -6.45 -1.99 8.35
C ALA A 578 -6.53 -0.66 9.12
N GLY A 579 -5.67 0.31 8.80
CA GLY A 579 -5.60 1.58 9.52
C GLY A 579 -4.29 2.34 9.33
N CYS A 580 -4.02 3.24 10.28
CA CYS A 580 -2.76 3.98 10.39
C CYS A 580 -2.22 3.90 11.82
N PHE A 581 -0.90 3.99 11.97
CA PHE A 581 -0.25 4.16 13.27
C PHE A 581 0.72 5.34 13.24
N SER A 582 1.02 5.97 14.37
CA SER A 582 2.03 7.03 14.43
C SER A 582 3.23 6.70 15.33
N TRP A 583 4.44 7.03 14.86
CA TRP A 583 5.65 7.12 15.66
C TRP A 583 6.00 8.60 15.93
N SER A 584 5.99 9.09 17.18
CA SER A 584 5.38 8.51 18.39
C SER A 584 4.45 9.54 19.04
N CYS A 585 3.46 9.10 19.84
CA CYS A 585 2.35 9.98 20.25
C CYS A 585 2.78 11.21 21.07
N ASP A 586 3.92 11.12 21.77
CA ASP A 586 4.48 12.22 22.54
C ASP A 586 5.10 13.32 21.66
N GLN A 587 5.29 13.10 20.37
CA GLN A 587 5.95 14.03 19.45
C GLN A 587 4.98 15.03 18.78
N ASP A 588 3.67 14.79 18.84
CA ASP A 588 2.63 15.67 18.30
C ASP A 588 2.50 16.99 19.09
N ASP A 589 2.03 18.03 18.41
CA ASP A 589 1.53 19.27 18.99
C ASP A 589 0.09 19.07 19.50
N GLY A 590 -0.05 18.39 20.65
CA GLY A 590 -1.29 18.32 21.41
C GLY A 590 -2.46 17.61 20.71
N TYR A 591 -2.18 16.49 20.04
CA TYR A 591 -3.10 15.71 19.19
C TYR A 591 -3.47 16.34 17.83
N THR A 592 -2.82 17.42 17.39
CA THR A 592 -3.20 18.08 16.12
C THR A 592 -2.97 17.19 14.91
N LEU A 593 -1.78 16.61 14.76
CA LEU A 593 -1.46 15.72 13.64
C LEU A 593 -2.25 14.41 13.76
N GLN A 594 -2.37 13.87 14.97
CA GLN A 594 -3.11 12.63 15.22
C GLN A 594 -4.61 12.78 14.90
N ASN A 595 -5.26 13.90 15.27
CA ASN A 595 -6.66 14.16 14.92
C ASN A 595 -6.86 14.26 13.40
N VAL A 596 -5.89 14.78 12.64
CA VAL A 596 -6.00 14.86 11.17
C VAL A 596 -5.90 13.48 10.51
N ILE A 597 -4.98 12.62 10.97
CA ILE A 597 -4.91 11.21 10.52
C ILE A 597 -6.25 10.50 10.78
N ARG A 598 -6.79 10.63 12.00
CA ARG A 598 -8.06 10.01 12.41
C ARG A 598 -9.24 10.48 11.54
N LYS A 599 -9.39 11.80 11.37
CA LYS A 599 -10.44 12.38 10.53
C LYS A 599 -10.41 11.86 9.09
N ALA A 600 -9.20 11.72 8.51
CA ALA A 600 -9.04 11.23 7.15
C ALA A 600 -9.42 9.74 6.99
N ILE A 601 -9.11 8.89 7.97
CA ILE A 601 -9.58 7.49 8.00
C ILE A 601 -11.05 7.32 8.43
N GLY A 602 -11.72 8.40 8.88
CA GLY A 602 -13.14 8.40 9.24
C GLY A 602 -13.43 8.16 10.72
N LYS A 603 -12.56 8.67 11.62
CA LYS A 603 -12.69 8.65 13.09
C LYS A 603 -12.74 10.06 13.68
#